data_AF-A0A7C7WWX0-F1
#
_entry.id   AF-A0A7C7WWX0-F1
#
_cell.length_a   1.000
_cell.length_b   1.000
_cell.length_c   1.000
_cell.angle_alpha   90.00
_cell.angle_beta   90.00
_cell.angle_gamma   90.00
#
_symmetry.space_group_name_H-M   'P 1'
#
loop_
_entity.id
_entity.type
_entity.pdbx_description
1 polymer ?
#
loop_
_entity_poly.entity_id
_entity_poly.type
_entity_poly.pdbx_seq_one_letter_code
_entity_poly.pdbx_strand_id
1 'polypeptide(L)'
;QNVVEAMLQGSSTSWQMENRAERMLAGDYDFGFSTTLMRKDVGLVLEEASSMNVSLPVTALVGQFLADVDSLGGAGWDWCSLMERQRRFAPASPPADEPAGG
;
A
#
# COMPACT_ATOMS: atom_id res chain seq x y z
N GLN A 1 2.21 -22.52 0.20
CA GLN A 1 1.99 -22.21 -1.23
C GLN A 1 1.80 -20.71 -1.36
N ASN A 2 2.59 -20.07 -2.21
CA ASN A 2 2.86 -18.64 -2.16
C ASN A 2 1.67 -17.85 -2.75
N VAL A 3 0.98 -17.04 -1.95
CA VAL A 3 -0.21 -16.25 -2.38
C VAL A 3 0.12 -15.38 -3.60
N VAL A 4 1.39 -14.95 -3.71
CA VAL A 4 1.93 -14.22 -4.87
C VAL A 4 1.82 -15.02 -6.17
N GLU A 5 2.08 -16.32 -6.14
CA GLU A 5 2.08 -17.20 -7.32
C GLU A 5 0.65 -17.44 -7.85
N ALA A 6 -0.34 -17.49 -6.94
CA ALA A 6 -1.76 -17.57 -7.30
C ALA A 6 -2.30 -16.25 -7.86
N MET A 7 -1.80 -15.11 -7.38
CA MET A 7 -2.19 -13.78 -7.88
C MET A 7 -1.58 -13.46 -9.26
N LEU A 8 -0.38 -13.98 -9.55
CA LEU A 8 0.30 -13.82 -10.85
C LEU A 8 -0.36 -14.57 -12.01
N GLN A 9 -1.21 -15.56 -11.73
CA GLN A 9 -1.90 -16.38 -12.75
C GLN A 9 -3.30 -15.86 -13.14
N GLY A 10 -3.77 -14.74 -12.57
CA GLY A 10 -5.11 -14.18 -12.81
C GLY A 10 -5.09 -12.73 -13.31
N SER A 11 -6.22 -12.19 -13.77
CA SER A 11 -6.40 -10.83 -14.33
C SER A 11 -6.15 -9.66 -13.34
N SER A 12 -5.47 -9.93 -12.23
CA SER A 12 -5.05 -8.97 -11.19
C SER A 12 -3.54 -8.66 -11.29
N THR A 13 -2.88 -9.10 -12.35
CA THR A 13 -1.50 -8.72 -12.66
C THR A 13 -1.45 -7.22 -13.00
N SER A 14 -0.52 -6.53 -12.34
CA SER A 14 -0.12 -5.18 -12.74
C SER A 14 1.40 -5.17 -12.86
N TRP A 15 1.94 -4.32 -13.74
CA TRP A 15 3.39 -4.17 -13.89
C TRP A 15 4.10 -3.91 -12.54
N GLN A 16 3.41 -3.23 -11.62
CA GLN A 16 3.86 -2.98 -10.25
C GLN A 16 3.98 -4.28 -9.45
N MET A 17 2.99 -5.17 -9.51
CA MET A 17 3.06 -6.48 -8.85
C MET A 17 4.16 -7.37 -9.43
N GLU A 18 4.32 -7.39 -10.74
CA GLU A 18 5.35 -8.21 -11.41
C GLU A 18 6.78 -7.72 -11.09
N ASN A 19 7.01 -6.40 -11.03
CA ASN A 19 8.36 -5.85 -10.86
C ASN A 19 8.71 -5.47 -9.41
N ARG A 20 7.74 -5.34 -8.50
CA ARG A 20 7.98 -4.84 -7.14
C ARG A 20 7.59 -5.79 -6.00
N ALA A 21 6.86 -6.88 -6.27
CA ALA A 21 6.41 -7.79 -5.21
C ALA A 21 7.55 -8.33 -4.33
N GLU A 22 8.69 -8.74 -4.93
CA GLU A 22 9.82 -9.28 -4.16
C GLU A 22 10.45 -8.25 -3.21
N ARG A 23 10.56 -6.99 -3.65
CA ARG A 23 11.13 -5.90 -2.83
C ARG A 23 10.15 -5.39 -1.77
N MET A 24 8.86 -5.31 -2.10
CA MET A 24 7.80 -5.01 -1.12
C MET A 24 7.76 -6.07 -0.02
N LEU A 25 7.96 -7.35 -0.37
CA LEU A 25 8.10 -8.42 0.62
C LEU A 25 9.35 -8.23 1.48
N ALA A 26 10.46 -7.80 0.87
CA ALA A 26 11.73 -7.52 1.56
C ALA A 26 11.75 -6.20 2.38
N GLY A 27 10.74 -5.33 2.23
CA GLY A 27 10.70 -4.02 2.91
C GLY A 27 11.66 -2.97 2.32
N ASP A 28 12.12 -3.16 1.08
CA ASP A 28 12.99 -2.23 0.37
C ASP A 28 12.15 -1.25 -0.47
N TYR A 29 12.15 0.03 -0.08
CA TYR A 29 11.31 1.10 -0.68
C TYR A 29 12.12 2.26 -1.27
N ASP A 30 13.39 2.06 -1.61
CA ASP A 30 14.31 3.14 -2.04
C ASP A 30 14.09 3.65 -3.49
N PHE A 31 12.87 3.57 -4.02
CA PHE A 31 12.61 3.79 -5.45
C PHE A 31 11.81 5.06 -5.79
N GLY A 32 12.34 5.79 -6.77
CA GLY A 32 11.66 6.54 -7.84
C GLY A 32 10.66 7.64 -7.49
N PHE A 33 9.64 7.35 -6.67
CA PHE A 33 8.52 8.26 -6.41
C PHE A 33 8.04 8.16 -4.96
N SER A 34 8.40 9.17 -4.17
CA SER A 34 8.17 9.15 -2.73
C SER A 34 6.70 9.28 -2.34
N THR A 35 6.37 8.76 -1.16
CA THR A 35 5.06 8.94 -0.51
C THR A 35 4.67 10.41 -0.43
N THR A 36 5.63 11.31 -0.17
CA THR A 36 5.40 12.76 -0.16
C THR A 36 4.90 13.28 -1.51
N LEU A 37 5.53 12.86 -2.61
CA LEU A 37 5.12 13.28 -3.96
C LEU A 37 3.74 12.72 -4.32
N MET A 38 3.48 11.45 -3.98
CA MET A 38 2.15 10.86 -4.20
C MET A 38 1.05 11.55 -3.39
N ARG A 39 1.32 11.93 -2.14
CA ARG A 39 0.36 12.70 -1.31
C ARG A 39 0.02 14.04 -1.95
N LYS A 40 1.00 14.75 -2.49
CA LYS A 40 0.78 16.00 -3.22
C LYS A 40 -0.15 15.78 -4.40
N ASP A 41 0.13 14.79 -5.25
CA ASP A 41 -0.66 14.55 -6.46
C ASP A 41 -2.10 14.11 -6.13
N VAL A 42 -2.27 13.26 -5.12
CA VAL A 42 -3.61 12.87 -4.61
C VAL A 42 -4.36 14.09 -4.07
N GLY A 43 -3.69 15.01 -3.38
CA GLY A 43 -4.28 16.27 -2.95
C GLY A 43 -4.83 17.09 -4.11
N LEU A 44 -4.03 17.28 -5.17
CA LEU A 44 -4.44 18.00 -6.37
C LEU A 44 -5.65 17.35 -7.06
N VAL A 45 -5.66 16.01 -7.16
CA VAL A 45 -6.79 15.27 -7.75
C VAL A 45 -8.07 15.45 -6.95
N LEU A 46 -8.00 15.43 -5.62
CA LEU A 46 -9.15 15.61 -4.74
C LEU A 46 -9.67 17.06 -4.76
N GLU A 47 -8.77 18.05 -4.82
CA GLU A 47 -9.12 19.45 -4.97
C GLU A 47 -9.89 19.70 -6.29
N GLU A 48 -9.39 19.15 -7.40
CA GLU A 48 -10.05 19.28 -8.70
C GLU A 48 -11.38 18.52 -8.74
N ALA A 49 -11.45 17.31 -8.17
CA ALA A 49 -12.71 16.59 -8.07
C ALA A 49 -13.76 17.36 -7.26
N SER A 50 -13.34 18.04 -6.18
CA SER A 50 -14.21 18.92 -5.40
C SER A 50 -14.69 20.13 -6.22
N SER A 51 -13.83 20.73 -7.05
CA SER A 51 -14.21 21.86 -7.92
C SER A 51 -15.27 21.45 -8.96
N MET A 52 -15.20 20.20 -9.42
CA MET A 52 -16.12 19.58 -10.37
C MET A 52 -17.35 18.92 -9.72
N ASN A 53 -17.45 18.94 -8.40
CA ASN A 53 -18.51 18.26 -7.64
C ASN A 53 -18.58 16.74 -7.92
N VAL A 54 -17.42 16.11 -8.13
CA VAL A 54 -17.20 14.68 -8.37
C VAL A 54 -16.67 14.02 -7.10
N SER A 55 -17.26 12.90 -6.70
CA SER A 55 -16.79 12.14 -5.54
C SER A 55 -15.78 11.07 -5.94
N LEU A 56 -14.61 11.08 -5.29
CA LEU A 56 -13.54 10.08 -5.48
C LEU A 56 -13.22 9.35 -4.16
N PRO A 57 -14.13 8.49 -3.66
CA PRO A 57 -14.00 7.89 -2.33
C PRO A 57 -12.77 6.97 -2.20
N VAL A 58 -12.42 6.24 -3.26
CA VAL A 58 -11.23 5.38 -3.27
C VAL A 58 -9.95 6.21 -3.22
N THR A 59 -9.88 7.30 -4.00
CA THR A 59 -8.75 8.23 -3.97
C THR A 59 -8.58 8.87 -2.60
N ALA A 60 -9.68 9.29 -1.97
CA ALA A 60 -9.66 9.85 -0.62
C ALA A 60 -9.14 8.82 0.41
N LEU A 61 -9.58 7.57 0.32
CA LEU A 61 -9.09 6.49 1.17
C LEU A 61 -7.58 6.25 1.00
N VAL A 62 -7.11 6.18 -0.25
CA VAL A 62 -5.68 6.03 -0.54
C VAL A 62 -4.89 7.23 0.01
N GLY A 63 -5.42 8.45 -0.10
CA GLY A 63 -4.82 9.64 0.49
C GLY A 63 -4.64 9.55 2.01
N GLN A 64 -5.61 8.95 2.72
CA GLN A 64 -5.48 8.67 4.16
C GLN A 64 -4.43 7.59 4.44
N PHE A 65 -4.38 6.53 3.65
CA PHE A 65 -3.36 5.48 3.85
C PHE A 65 -1.93 5.99 3.63
N LEU A 66 -1.73 6.87 2.66
CA LEU A 66 -0.44 7.54 2.46
C LEU A 66 -0.10 8.47 3.63
N ALA A 67 -1.10 9.07 4.29
CA ALA A 67 -0.92 9.87 5.51
C ALA A 67 -0.43 9.02 6.68
N ASP A 68 -0.97 7.81 6.81
CA ASP A 68 -0.53 6.85 7.82
C ASP A 68 0.94 6.46 7.58
N VAL A 69 1.32 6.17 6.32
CA VAL A 69 2.72 5.85 5.96
C VAL A 69 3.67 7.00 6.29
N ASP A 70 3.29 8.23 5.97
CA ASP A 70 4.05 9.43 6.32
C ASP A 70 4.24 9.53 7.84
N SER A 71 3.17 9.29 8.61
CA SER A 71 3.19 9.26 10.07
C SER A 71 4.05 8.13 10.66
N LEU A 72 4.29 7.06 9.91
CA LEU A 72 5.22 5.97 10.26
C LEU A 72 6.69 6.31 9.95
N GLY A 73 6.98 7.52 9.45
CA GLY A 73 8.32 7.94 9.02
C GLY A 73 8.63 7.58 7.56
N GLY A 74 7.63 7.12 6.80
CA GLY A 74 7.77 6.66 5.42
C GLY A 74 7.67 7.76 4.36
N ALA A 75 7.81 9.03 4.72
CA ALA A 75 7.70 10.17 3.81
C ALA A 75 8.57 10.04 2.54
N GLY A 76 9.78 9.49 2.72
CA GLY A 76 10.77 9.27 1.66
C GLY A 76 10.67 7.91 0.96
N TRP A 77 9.89 6.96 1.50
CA TRP A 77 9.70 5.65 0.89
C TRP A 77 8.90 5.76 -0.40
N ASP A 78 9.12 4.83 -1.33
CA ASP A 78 8.26 4.67 -2.50
C ASP A 78 6.79 4.49 -2.09
N TRP A 79 5.87 5.04 -2.89
CA TRP A 79 4.43 5.02 -2.61
C TRP A 79 3.83 3.60 -2.45
N CYS A 80 4.50 2.55 -2.96
CA CYS A 80 4.10 1.15 -2.73
C CYS A 80 4.27 0.70 -1.26
N SER A 81 4.87 1.53 -0.40
CA SER A 81 5.03 1.28 1.05
C SER A 81 3.73 1.26 1.86
N LEU A 82 2.56 1.40 1.20
CA LEU A 82 1.24 1.09 1.79
C LEU A 82 1.17 -0.29 2.45
N MET A 83 2.01 -1.25 2.02
CA MET A 83 2.10 -2.57 2.65
C MET A 83 2.62 -2.48 4.10
N GLU A 84 3.50 -1.53 4.44
CA GLU A 84 4.00 -1.36 5.81
C GLU A 84 2.90 -0.89 6.76
N ARG A 85 2.02 0.00 6.29
CA ARG A 85 0.81 0.36 7.02
C ARG A 85 -0.04 -0.90 7.30
N GLN A 86 -0.22 -1.76 6.30
CA GLN A 86 -0.99 -3.00 6.50
C GLN A 86 -0.32 -3.94 7.51
N ARG A 87 1.01 -4.05 7.51
CA ARG A 87 1.77 -4.82 8.53
C ARG A 87 1.58 -4.23 9.93
N ARG A 88 1.60 -2.91 10.06
CA ARG A 88 1.46 -2.21 11.35
C ARG A 88 0.07 -2.36 11.99
N PHE A 89 -0.97 -2.44 11.18
CA PHE A 89 -2.37 -2.60 11.62
C PHE A 89 -2.91 -4.03 11.46
N ALA A 90 -2.10 -4.95 10.93
CA ALA A 90 -2.46 -6.36 10.94
C ALA A 90 -2.55 -6.84 12.39
N PRO A 91 -3.56 -7.67 12.73
CA PRO A 91 -3.56 -8.38 14.01
C PRO A 91 -2.26 -9.18 14.11
N ALA A 92 -1.69 -9.27 15.31
CA ALA A 92 -0.53 -10.12 15.56
C ALA A 92 -0.84 -11.54 15.06
N SER A 93 0.03 -12.11 14.24
CA SER A 93 -0.07 -13.52 13.89
C SER A 93 -0.10 -14.34 15.18
N PRO A 94 -1.04 -15.30 15.33
CA PRO A 94 -1.01 -16.19 16.47
C PRO A 94 0.36 -16.88 16.55
N PRO A 95 0.89 -17.12 17.75
CA PRO A 95 2.16 -17.82 17.91
C PRO A 95 2.12 -19.16 17.18
N ALA A 96 3.21 -19.51 16.50
CA ALA A 96 3.30 -20.69 15.64
C ALA A 96 3.06 -22.03 16.36
N ASP A 97 3.01 -22.02 17.69
CA ASP A 97 2.93 -23.19 18.55
C ASP A 97 1.58 -23.36 19.27
N GLU A 98 0.53 -22.60 18.92
CA GLU A 98 -0.82 -22.96 19.41
C GLU A 98 -1.39 -24.12 18.58
N PRO A 99 -1.55 -25.33 19.16
CA PRO A 99 -2.28 -26.38 18.48
C PRO A 99 -3.72 -25.89 18.31
N ALA A 100 -4.22 -25.92 17.08
CA ALA A 100 -5.65 -25.73 16.81
C ALA A 100 -6.42 -26.68 17.74
N GLY A 101 -7.30 -26.11 18.57
CA GLY A 101 -7.92 -26.75 19.72
C GLY A 101 -8.50 -28.14 19.47
N GLY A 102 -8.54 -28.94 20.54
CA GLY A 102 -9.07 -30.30 20.58
C GLY A 102 -10.59 -30.43 20.55
#